data_AF-A0A3C2D515-F1
#
_entry.id   AF-A0A3C2D515-F1
#
_cell.length_a   1.000
_cell.length_b   1.000
_cell.length_c   1.000
_cell.angle_alpha   90.00
_cell.angle_beta   90.00
_cell.angle_gamma   90.00
#
_symmetry.space_group_name_H-M   'P 1'
#
loop_
_entity.id
_entity.type
_entity.pdbx_description
1 polymer ?
#
loop_
_entity_poly.entity_id
_entity_poly.type
_entity_poly.pdbx_seq_one_letter_code
_entity_poly.pdbx_strand_id
1 'polypeptide(L)'
;MDLRKHNRLDQILTGLLIGIILPVIIFLITYQVKYSDLEFTVYLRKIWQMKIFLKILSLCVFPNLGVFLLFLWIKFERAARGVVMATFIYAFLVLIAKLI
;
A
#
# COMPACT_ATOMS: atom_id res chain seq x y z
N MET A 1 -21.03 22.11 -19.28
CA MET A 1 -21.08 22.73 -17.94
C MET A 1 -20.32 21.80 -16.99
N ASP A 2 -18.99 21.92 -16.99
CA ASP A 2 -18.10 21.04 -16.22
C ASP A 2 -17.80 21.76 -14.90
N LEU A 3 -18.60 21.46 -13.88
CA LEU A 3 -18.39 21.98 -12.54
C LEU A 3 -17.13 21.31 -11.99
N ARG A 4 -15.95 21.89 -12.31
CA ARG A 4 -14.68 21.64 -11.61
C ARG A 4 -14.86 22.02 -10.15
N LYS A 5 -15.49 21.13 -9.38
CA LYS A 5 -15.50 21.19 -7.93
C LYS A 5 -14.04 21.04 -7.52
N HIS A 6 -13.49 22.10 -6.94
CA HIS A 6 -12.11 22.15 -6.47
C HIS A 6 -11.98 21.23 -5.23
N ASN A 7 -12.09 19.92 -5.43
CA ASN A 7 -11.92 18.94 -4.38
C ASN A 7 -10.43 18.94 -4.04
N ARG A 8 -10.05 19.50 -2.89
CA ARG A 8 -8.67 19.46 -2.39
C ARG A 8 -8.11 18.03 -2.26
N LEU A 9 -8.98 17.04 -2.30
CA LEU A 9 -8.68 15.61 -2.25
C LEU A 9 -8.25 15.02 -3.60
N ASP A 10 -8.50 15.70 -4.74
CA ASP A 10 -8.01 15.28 -6.07
C ASP A 10 -6.57 15.75 -6.30
N GLN A 11 -5.70 15.37 -5.37
CA GLN A 11 -4.27 15.58 -5.49
C GLN A 11 -3.57 14.23 -5.56
N ILE A 12 -2.53 14.18 -6.38
CA ILE A 12 -1.62 13.03 -6.47
C ILE A 12 -1.09 12.70 -5.07
N LEU A 13 -0.80 13.73 -4.25
CA LEU A 13 -0.37 13.57 -2.87
C LEU A 13 -1.37 12.80 -2.00
N THR A 14 -2.67 13.07 -2.13
CA THR A 14 -3.72 12.39 -1.36
C THR A 14 -3.74 10.90 -1.69
N GLY A 15 -3.68 10.57 -2.97
CA GLY A 15 -3.59 9.19 -3.42
C GLY A 15 -2.30 8.50 -3.00
N LEU A 16 -1.18 9.21 -3.03
CA LEU A 16 0.12 8.68 -2.61
C LEU A 16 0.14 8.41 -1.11
N LEU A 17 -0.35 9.33 -0.28
CA LEU A 17 -0.46 9.15 1.17
C LEU A 17 -1.33 7.96 1.50
N ILE A 18 -2.52 7.86 0.88
CA ILE A 18 -3.43 6.75 1.12
C ILE A 18 -2.79 5.43 0.66
N GLY A 19 -2.15 5.41 -0.52
CA GLY A 19 -1.47 4.23 -1.06
C GLY A 19 -0.21 3.80 -0.27
N ILE A 20 0.32 4.65 0.62
CA ILE A 20 1.41 4.32 1.55
C ILE A 20 0.86 3.91 2.93
N ILE A 21 -0.17 4.60 3.41
CA ILE A 21 -0.75 4.34 4.73
C ILE A 21 -1.53 3.02 4.73
N LEU A 22 -2.27 2.70 3.67
CA LEU A 22 -3.05 1.45 3.58
C LEU A 22 -2.19 0.18 3.79
N PRO A 23 -1.07 0.01 3.06
CA PRO A 23 -0.13 -1.09 3.27
C PRO A 23 0.31 -1.25 4.72
N VAL A 24 0.64 -0.14 5.37
CA VAL A 24 1.15 -0.12 6.74
C VAL A 24 0.05 -0.54 7.71
N ILE A 25 -1.17 -0.03 7.54
CA ILE A 25 -2.32 -0.45 8.35
C ILE A 25 -2.57 -1.95 8.20
N ILE A 26 -2.56 -2.47 6.97
CA ILE A 26 -2.83 -3.89 6.71
C ILE A 26 -1.72 -4.79 7.25
N PHE A 27 -0.47 -4.32 7.18
CA PHE A 27 0.65 -4.99 7.82
C PHE A 27 0.47 -5.07 9.34
N LEU A 28 0.08 -3.97 9.99
CA LEU A 28 -0.18 -3.93 11.43
C LEU A 28 -1.36 -4.82 11.84
N ILE A 29 -2.46 -4.80 11.08
CA ILE A 29 -3.61 -5.68 11.30
C ILE A 29 -3.20 -7.15 11.16
N THR A 30 -2.42 -7.48 10.12
CA THR A 30 -1.95 -8.86 9.90
C THR A 30 -1.03 -9.33 11.02
N TYR A 31 -0.17 -8.46 11.53
CA TYR A 31 0.67 -8.74 12.70
C TYR A 31 -0.19 -9.06 13.93
N GLN A 32 -1.17 -8.21 14.27
CA GLN A 32 -2.06 -8.48 15.40
C GLN A 32 -2.90 -9.75 15.21
N VAL A 33 -3.52 -9.96 14.05
CA VAL A 33 -4.44 -11.09 13.90
C VAL A 33 -3.71 -12.44 13.86
N LYS A 34 -2.52 -12.49 13.25
CA LYS A 34 -1.87 -13.76 12.90
C LYS A 34 -0.59 -14.06 13.69
N TYR A 35 -0.01 -13.05 14.31
CA TYR A 35 1.30 -13.14 14.97
C TYR A 35 1.33 -12.40 16.31
N SER A 36 0.18 -12.17 16.96
CA SER A 36 0.13 -11.54 18.30
C SER A 36 1.00 -12.27 19.34
N ASP A 37 1.18 -13.58 19.19
CA ASP A 37 2.00 -14.40 20.08
C ASP A 37 3.53 -14.30 19.81
N LEU A 38 3.96 -13.64 18.73
CA LEU A 38 5.37 -13.48 18.38
C LEU A 38 5.83 -12.04 18.68
N GLU A 39 7.00 -11.91 19.32
CA GLU A 39 7.67 -10.62 19.42
C GLU A 39 7.95 -10.02 18.03
N PHE A 40 7.75 -8.70 17.90
CA PHE A 40 7.89 -7.97 16.63
C PHE A 40 9.25 -8.20 15.96
N THR A 41 10.32 -8.27 16.74
CA THR A 41 11.68 -8.57 16.26
C THR A 41 11.80 -9.97 15.66
N VAL A 42 11.13 -10.96 16.26
CA VAL A 42 11.10 -12.34 15.78
C VAL A 42 10.25 -12.45 14.51
N TYR A 43 9.15 -11.71 14.44
CA TYR A 43 8.32 -11.60 13.25
C TYR A 43 9.09 -11.03 12.06
N LEU A 44 9.80 -9.91 12.24
CA LEU A 44 10.65 -9.32 11.21
C LEU A 44 11.73 -10.29 10.72
N ARG A 45 12.39 -10.99 11.65
CA ARG A 45 13.40 -12.01 11.31
C ARG A 45 12.78 -13.16 10.50
N LYS A 46 11.59 -13.66 10.89
CA LYS A 46 10.86 -14.70 10.14
C LYS A 46 10.46 -14.25 8.74
N ILE A 47 10.02 -13.00 8.57
CA ILE A 47 9.68 -12.45 7.26
C ILE A 47 10.89 -12.49 6.33
N TRP A 48 12.04 -12.07 6.85
CA TRP A 48 13.30 -12.07 6.13
C TRP A 48 13.77 -13.49 5.78
N GLN A 49 13.73 -14.41 6.74
CA GLN A 49 14.23 -15.79 6.57
C GLN A 49 13.34 -16.65 5.65
N MET A 50 12.01 -16.51 5.74
CA MET A 50 11.08 -17.37 5.00
C MET A 50 10.66 -16.81 3.63
N LYS A 51 11.27 -15.71 3.15
CA LYS A 51 10.85 -15.02 1.91
C LYS A 51 9.35 -14.70 1.89
N ILE A 52 8.72 -14.51 3.05
CA ILE A 52 7.29 -14.17 3.20
C ILE A 52 7.02 -12.75 2.66
N PHE A 53 8.08 -12.03 2.32
CA PHE A 53 8.07 -10.74 1.65
C PHE A 53 7.10 -10.68 0.46
N LEU A 54 7.06 -11.70 -0.40
CA LEU A 54 6.10 -11.75 -1.52
C LEU A 54 4.64 -11.89 -1.05
N LYS A 55 4.42 -12.60 0.05
CA LYS A 55 3.09 -12.80 0.63
C LYS A 55 2.56 -11.52 1.27
N ILE A 56 3.44 -10.79 1.98
CA ILE A 56 3.15 -9.47 2.55
C ILE A 56 2.97 -8.42 1.44
N LEU A 57 3.83 -8.45 0.42
CA LEU A 57 3.70 -7.60 -0.76
C LEU A 57 2.34 -7.83 -1.43
N SER A 58 1.96 -9.09 -1.66
CA SER A 58 0.66 -9.41 -2.27
C SER A 58 -0.51 -8.92 -1.40
N LEU A 59 -0.40 -9.07 -0.07
CA LEU A 59 -1.37 -8.52 0.89
C LEU A 59 -1.48 -6.99 0.85
N CYS A 60 -0.39 -6.30 0.52
CA CYS A 60 -0.32 -4.84 0.40
C CYS A 60 -0.85 -4.35 -0.96
N VAL A 61 -0.51 -5.05 -2.05
CA VAL A 61 -0.87 -4.65 -3.42
C VAL A 61 -2.36 -4.80 -3.67
N PHE A 62 -2.97 -5.88 -3.19
CA PHE A 62 -4.40 -6.15 -3.38
C PHE A 62 -5.33 -5.01 -2.90
N PRO A 63 -5.23 -4.52 -1.65
CA PRO A 63 -6.02 -3.40 -1.15
C PRO A 63 -5.64 -2.06 -1.79
N ASN A 64 -4.37 -1.84 -2.15
CA ASN A 64 -3.96 -0.66 -2.94
C ASN A 64 -4.67 -0.62 -4.30
N LEU A 65 -4.81 -1.78 -4.95
CA LEU A 65 -5.55 -1.91 -6.20
C LEU A 65 -7.04 -1.66 -6.00
N GLY A 66 -7.60 -2.11 -4.87
CA GLY A 66 -8.98 -1.81 -4.46
C GLY A 66 -9.24 -0.30 -4.31
N VAL A 67 -8.35 0.42 -3.63
CA VAL A 67 -8.46 1.88 -3.49
C VAL A 67 -8.23 2.59 -4.82
N PHE A 68 -7.32 2.10 -5.65
CA PHE A 68 -7.11 2.62 -7.00
C PHE A 68 -8.39 2.53 -7.84
N LEU A 69 -9.06 1.36 -7.86
CA LEU A 69 -10.35 1.21 -8.53
C LEU A 69 -11.40 2.14 -7.92
N LEU A 70 -11.48 2.22 -6.60
CA LEU A 70 -12.45 3.08 -5.92
C LEU A 70 -12.25 4.56 -6.31
N PHE A 71 -11.01 5.05 -6.42
CA PHE A 71 -10.73 6.41 -6.90
C PHE A 71 -11.06 6.62 -8.36
N LEU A 72 -10.88 5.60 -9.19
CA LEU A 72 -11.29 5.65 -10.59
C LEU A 72 -12.82 5.79 -10.72
N TRP A 73 -13.58 5.04 -9.91
CA TRP A 73 -15.04 5.11 -9.89
C TRP A 73 -15.57 6.48 -9.45
N ILE A 74 -14.89 7.14 -8.51
CA ILE A 74 -15.28 8.46 -8.00
C ILE A 74 -14.68 9.59 -8.89
N LYS A 75 -14.12 9.28 -10.06
CA LYS A 75 -13.47 10.22 -11.00
C LYS A 75 -12.30 11.01 -10.40
N PHE A 76 -11.65 10.48 -9.37
CA PHE A 76 -10.44 11.03 -8.76
C PHE A 76 -9.19 10.55 -9.50
N GLU A 77 -9.08 10.92 -10.78
CA GLU A 77 -8.00 10.50 -11.69
C GLU A 77 -6.60 10.83 -11.14
N ARG A 78 -6.45 11.97 -10.46
CA ARG A 78 -5.14 12.40 -9.92
C ARG A 78 -4.76 11.61 -8.69
N ALA A 79 -5.71 11.37 -7.79
CA ALA A 79 -5.46 10.53 -6.62
C ALA A 79 -5.20 9.08 -7.03
N ALA A 80 -5.92 8.54 -8.01
CA ALA A 80 -5.69 7.20 -8.55
C ALA A 80 -4.24 7.03 -9.04
N ARG A 81 -3.70 8.02 -9.79
CA ARG A 81 -2.29 8.04 -10.20
C ARG A 81 -1.33 8.05 -9.00
N GLY A 82 -1.68 8.76 -7.93
CA GLY A 82 -0.91 8.78 -6.67
C GLY A 82 -0.82 7.41 -6.01
N VAL A 83 -1.92 6.64 -5.95
CA VAL A 83 -1.96 5.28 -5.38
C VAL A 83 -1.08 4.33 -6.19
N VAL A 84 -1.13 4.43 -7.53
CA VAL A 84 -0.28 3.63 -8.41
C VAL A 84 1.19 3.97 -8.21
N MET A 85 1.51 5.26 -8.09
CA MET A 85 2.87 5.72 -7.83
C MET A 85 3.41 5.19 -6.49
N ALA A 86 2.59 5.20 -5.43
CA ALA A 86 2.94 4.56 -4.15
C ALA A 86 3.22 3.06 -4.33
N THR A 87 2.40 2.37 -5.12
CA THR A 87 2.57 0.93 -5.39
C THR A 87 3.88 0.64 -6.13
N PHE A 88 4.25 1.47 -7.10
CA PHE A 88 5.55 1.38 -7.76
C PHE A 88 6.72 1.61 -6.79
N ILE A 89 6.62 2.58 -5.87
CA ILE A 89 7.64 2.80 -4.84
C ILE A 89 7.85 1.53 -4.00
N TYR A 90 6.77 0.89 -3.54
CA TYR A 90 6.88 -0.39 -2.83
C TYR A 90 7.50 -1.47 -3.70
N ALA A 91 7.08 -1.60 -4.97
CA ALA A 91 7.65 -2.57 -5.88
C ALA A 91 9.17 -2.39 -6.03
N PHE A 92 9.65 -1.15 -6.19
CA PHE A 92 11.09 -0.86 -6.24
C PHE A 92 11.81 -1.18 -4.92
N LEU A 93 11.27 -0.76 -3.78
CA LEU A 93 11.83 -1.09 -2.46
C LEU A 93 11.99 -2.60 -2.28
N VAL A 94 11.00 -3.36 -2.73
CA VAL A 94 11.00 -4.83 -2.64
C VAL A 94 12.00 -5.45 -3.61
N LEU A 95 12.11 -4.94 -4.83
CA LEU A 95 13.11 -5.41 -5.78
C LEU A 95 14.52 -5.18 -5.26
N ILE A 96 14.80 -4.00 -4.70
CA ILE A 96 16.10 -3.67 -4.10
C ILE A 96 16.37 -4.60 -2.90
N ALA A 97 15.40 -4.76 -1.99
CA ALA A 97 15.54 -5.62 -0.81
C ALA A 97 15.73 -7.11 -1.15
N LYS A 98 15.24 -7.57 -2.31
CA LYS A 98 15.46 -8.93 -2.80
C LYS A 98 16.82 -9.10 -3.49
N LEU A 99 17.38 -8.02 -4.03
CA LEU A 99 18.64 -8.03 -4.76
C LEU A 99 19.86 -7.97 -3.82
N ILE A 100 19.70 -7.33 -2.65
CA ILE A 100 20.63 -7.38 -1.51
C ILE A 100 20.61 -8.77 -0.86
#